data_AF-A0A348NVL6-F1
#
_entry.id   AF-A0A348NVL6-F1
#
_cell.length_a   1.000
_cell.length_b   1.000
_cell.length_c   1.000
_cell.angle_alpha   90.00
_cell.angle_beta   90.00
_cell.angle_gamma   90.00
#
_symmetry.space_group_name_H-M   'P 1'
#
loop_
_entity.id
_entity.type
_entity.pdbx_description
1 polymer ?
#
loop_
_entity_poly.entity_id
_entity_poly.type
_entity_poly.pdbx_seq_one_letter_code
_entity_poly.pdbx_strand_id
1 'polypeptide(L)'
;MKKEKMISALVIIILSMVALGMSGDGGNVPVVPKKEAVNASTQGNIPVEQTENVGNKNDGSLKVSGAVKDRLGIDTGMSKEELEKFKAEYDKMDRQMFPGTHTSMLYDSKIDLNKADEFKKIGVDLWRSGVPAADKTYKENTLYSDIIVIGKTIGTEKIDGVYTYKIEIEEIIKGKEILNHKLGEIPQYIYYPGSNAGGNEEIVGETKPILNVTALYFFGFAEDLQKNRRWIQKRPESTLICNEDSSIVYEKYYEQLKSLAWLQNKKDKSENFKNLQKDIEENIVMKEKWNEAISIVKQIITINKDENFYNKSFKVENKK
;
A
#
# COMPACT_ATOMS: atom_id res chain seq x y z
N MET A 1 6.75 -13.90 28.35
CA MET A 1 5.27 -13.92 28.36
C MET A 1 4.56 -12.90 29.29
N LYS A 2 5.24 -12.00 30.02
CA LYS A 2 4.56 -10.98 30.86
C LYS A 2 4.69 -9.52 30.36
N LYS A 3 5.49 -9.24 29.33
CA LYS A 3 5.71 -7.87 28.81
C LYS A 3 4.76 -7.48 27.68
N GLU A 4 4.41 -8.42 26.79
CA GLU A 4 3.56 -8.14 25.62
C GLU A 4 2.10 -7.82 26.00
N LYS A 5 1.54 -8.46 27.04
CA LYS A 5 0.18 -8.16 27.52
C LYS A 5 0.06 -6.80 28.22
N MET A 6 1.18 -6.23 28.66
CA MET A 6 1.20 -4.95 29.38
C MET A 6 1.16 -3.75 28.43
N ILE A 7 1.68 -3.92 27.20
CA ILE A 7 1.72 -2.87 26.17
C ILE A 7 0.31 -2.59 25.63
N SER A 8 -0.51 -3.63 25.38
CA SER A 8 -1.90 -3.44 24.95
C SER A 8 -2.77 -2.73 26.00
N ALA A 9 -2.55 -3.00 27.29
CA ALA A 9 -3.32 -2.34 28.35
C ALA A 9 -2.97 -0.84 28.47
N LEU A 10 -1.71 -0.46 28.27
CA LEU A 10 -1.27 0.94 28.37
C LEU A 10 -1.81 1.80 27.20
N VAL A 11 -1.84 1.24 25.99
CA VAL A 11 -2.38 1.92 24.79
C VAL A 11 -3.89 2.16 24.93
N ILE A 12 -4.64 1.21 25.51
CA ILE A 12 -6.08 1.35 25.76
C ILE A 12 -6.36 2.45 26.81
N ILE A 13 -5.53 2.56 27.85
CA ILE A 13 -5.70 3.59 28.90
C ILE A 13 -5.49 5.00 28.34
N ILE A 14 -4.49 5.20 27.47
CA ILE A 14 -4.22 6.52 26.86
C ILE A 14 -5.36 6.94 25.92
N LEU A 15 -5.95 6.01 25.15
CA LEU A 15 -7.11 6.29 24.31
C LEU A 15 -8.37 6.64 25.11
N SER A 16 -8.57 6.03 26.29
CA SER A 16 -9.74 6.29 27.13
C SER A 16 -9.73 7.65 27.84
N MET A 17 -8.55 8.27 28.03
CA MET A 17 -8.45 9.59 28.69
C MET A 17 -8.74 10.78 27.77
N VAL A 18 -8.76 10.59 26.45
CA VAL A 18 -9.12 11.66 25.49
C VAL A 18 -10.64 11.84 25.36
N ALA A 19 -11.44 10.85 25.79
CA ALA A 19 -12.90 10.86 25.67
C ALA A 19 -13.65 11.66 26.77
N LEU A 20 -12.96 12.17 27.80
CA LEU A 20 -13.58 12.90 28.92
C LEU A 20 -13.03 14.32 29.01
N GLY A 21 -13.47 15.18 28.08
CA GLY A 21 -12.95 16.55 28.06
C GLY A 21 -13.66 17.56 27.18
N MET A 22 -14.93 17.38 26.79
CA MET A 22 -15.74 18.48 26.22
C MET A 22 -17.21 18.34 26.62
N SER A 23 -17.58 18.95 27.75
CA SER A 23 -18.95 19.32 28.11
C SER A 23 -19.04 20.84 27.97
N GLY A 24 -19.95 21.32 27.13
CA GLY A 24 -20.11 22.73 26.76
C GLY A 24 -21.33 22.93 25.88
N ASP A 25 -22.46 22.94 26.56
CA ASP A 25 -23.85 23.18 26.15
C ASP A 25 -24.06 24.36 25.17
N GLY A 26 -25.07 24.25 24.29
CA GLY A 26 -25.53 25.38 23.47
C GLY A 26 -26.34 25.07 22.21
N GLY A 27 -27.61 24.68 22.37
CA GLY A 27 -28.69 25.23 21.53
C GLY A 27 -29.08 24.46 20.24
N ASN A 28 -30.07 23.60 20.38
CA ASN A 28 -30.91 23.08 19.28
C ASN A 28 -31.91 24.14 18.81
N VAL A 29 -32.07 24.33 17.49
CA VAL A 29 -33.35 24.69 16.86
C VAL A 29 -33.46 23.95 15.51
N PRO A 30 -34.53 23.18 15.26
CA PRO A 30 -34.73 22.49 14.00
C PRO A 30 -35.52 23.38 13.01
N VAL A 31 -35.08 23.44 11.75
CA VAL A 31 -35.89 23.98 10.65
C VAL A 31 -36.11 22.88 9.62
N VAL A 32 -37.35 22.39 9.55
CA VAL A 32 -37.88 21.42 8.57
C VAL A 32 -38.43 22.19 7.35
N PRO A 33 -38.44 21.59 6.15
CA PRO A 33 -38.17 22.29 4.89
C PRO A 33 -39.42 22.71 4.12
N LYS A 34 -39.26 23.68 3.21
CA LYS A 34 -40.25 23.97 2.16
C LYS A 34 -40.00 23.10 0.93
N LYS A 35 -40.98 22.25 0.63
CA LYS A 35 -41.24 21.68 -0.70
C LYS A 35 -41.71 22.79 -1.64
N GLU A 36 -41.18 22.82 -2.84
CA GLU A 36 -41.98 23.08 -4.04
C GLU A 36 -41.66 22.02 -5.09
N ALA A 37 -42.72 21.49 -5.67
CA ALA A 37 -42.75 20.48 -6.70
C ALA A 37 -43.43 21.09 -7.92
N VAL A 38 -42.84 20.96 -9.12
CA VAL A 38 -43.51 20.95 -10.43
C VAL A 38 -42.54 20.21 -11.39
N ASN A 39 -42.73 18.92 -11.68
CA ASN A 39 -43.48 18.34 -12.81
C ASN A 39 -43.14 18.91 -14.20
N ALA A 40 -42.53 18.09 -15.07
CA ALA A 40 -43.25 17.43 -16.18
C ALA A 40 -42.30 16.95 -17.31
N SER A 41 -42.55 15.70 -17.75
CA SER A 41 -42.53 15.23 -19.15
C SER A 41 -41.16 15.05 -19.85
N THR A 42 -40.83 14.03 -20.64
CA THR A 42 -41.65 13.03 -21.37
C THR A 42 -40.79 11.80 -21.71
N GLN A 43 -41.48 10.68 -21.90
CA GLN A 43 -41.03 9.42 -22.49
C GLN A 43 -40.29 9.56 -23.84
N GLY A 44 -39.34 8.66 -24.06
CA GLY A 44 -38.84 8.26 -25.38
C GLY A 44 -38.25 6.86 -25.27
N ASN A 45 -39.01 5.86 -25.70
CA ASN A 45 -38.72 4.43 -25.60
C ASN A 45 -38.39 3.90 -27.01
N ILE A 46 -37.38 3.02 -27.10
CA ILE A 46 -37.20 1.90 -28.08
C ILE A 46 -36.62 2.29 -29.47
N PRO A 47 -35.88 1.42 -30.23
CA PRO A 47 -35.41 0.03 -29.99
C PRO A 47 -33.90 -0.27 -30.20
N VAL A 48 -33.57 -1.49 -29.75
CA VAL A 48 -32.50 -2.43 -30.09
C VAL A 48 -32.29 -2.62 -31.60
N GLU A 49 -31.02 -2.73 -32.03
CA GLU A 49 -30.65 -3.53 -33.21
C GLU A 49 -29.51 -4.49 -32.84
N GLN A 50 -29.87 -5.77 -32.73
CA GLN A 50 -28.97 -6.90 -32.98
C GLN A 50 -29.01 -7.15 -34.49
N THR A 51 -27.85 -7.26 -35.13
CA THR A 51 -27.72 -7.96 -36.40
C THR A 51 -26.59 -8.97 -36.33
N GLU A 52 -26.95 -10.15 -36.82
CA GLU A 52 -26.24 -11.42 -36.79
C GLU A 52 -25.01 -11.46 -37.70
N ASN A 53 -24.10 -12.36 -37.32
CA ASN A 53 -23.32 -13.28 -38.17
C ASN A 53 -23.05 -12.90 -39.64
N VAL A 54 -21.79 -12.58 -39.92
CA VAL A 54 -21.16 -13.01 -41.18
C VAL A 54 -19.94 -13.85 -40.81
N GLY A 55 -20.05 -15.15 -41.11
CA GLY A 55 -18.94 -16.08 -41.02
C GLY A 55 -17.85 -15.72 -42.03
N ASN A 56 -16.60 -15.75 -41.56
CA ASN A 56 -15.45 -15.89 -42.43
C ASN A 56 -14.65 -17.12 -41.97
N LYS A 57 -14.92 -18.26 -42.62
CA LYS A 57 -13.96 -19.34 -42.76
C LYS A 57 -13.01 -18.92 -43.89
N ASN A 58 -11.75 -18.66 -43.55
CA ASN A 58 -10.59 -19.08 -44.33
C ASN A 58 -9.31 -18.79 -43.53
N ASP A 59 -8.73 -19.89 -43.07
CA ASP A 59 -7.38 -20.34 -43.43
C ASP A 59 -6.21 -19.35 -43.30
N GLY A 60 -5.25 -19.74 -42.46
CA GLY A 60 -3.99 -19.01 -42.27
C GLY A 60 -3.56 -19.02 -40.82
N SER A 61 -2.90 -20.10 -40.42
CA SER A 61 -2.27 -20.25 -39.11
C SER A 61 -1.32 -19.08 -38.80
N LEU A 62 -1.81 -18.10 -38.05
CA LEU A 62 -0.99 -17.30 -37.16
C LEU A 62 -1.33 -17.79 -35.76
N LYS A 63 -0.54 -18.77 -35.29
CA LYS A 63 -0.37 -18.97 -33.85
C LYS A 63 0.21 -17.67 -33.32
N VAL A 64 -0.65 -16.74 -32.92
CA VAL A 64 -0.32 -15.75 -31.92
C VAL A 64 -0.13 -16.58 -30.65
N SER A 65 1.06 -17.17 -30.47
CA SER A 65 1.50 -17.60 -29.15
C SER A 65 1.73 -16.32 -28.36
N GLY A 66 0.64 -15.67 -27.98
CA GLY A 66 0.67 -14.45 -27.18
C GLY A 66 1.43 -14.79 -25.92
N ALA A 67 2.55 -14.11 -25.71
CA ALA A 67 3.34 -14.31 -24.51
C ALA A 67 2.45 -14.11 -23.27
N VAL A 68 2.69 -14.94 -22.26
CA VAL A 68 1.82 -14.98 -21.09
C VAL A 68 1.96 -13.67 -20.32
N LYS A 69 0.85 -13.12 -19.85
CA LYS A 69 0.84 -11.94 -18.97
C LYS A 69 0.90 -12.36 -17.51
N ASP A 70 1.59 -11.59 -16.69
CA ASP A 70 1.61 -11.77 -15.24
C ASP A 70 0.34 -11.23 -14.56
N ARG A 71 0.29 -11.28 -13.21
CA ARG A 71 -0.86 -10.78 -12.43
C ARG A 71 -1.11 -9.27 -12.60
N LEU A 72 -0.09 -8.52 -13.01
CA LEU A 72 -0.17 -7.08 -13.27
C LEU A 72 -0.52 -6.78 -14.75
N GLY A 73 -0.65 -7.82 -15.59
CA GLY A 73 -0.93 -7.67 -17.02
C GLY A 73 0.31 -7.38 -17.87
N ILE A 74 1.51 -7.41 -17.28
CA ILE A 74 2.78 -7.19 -17.97
C ILE A 74 3.16 -8.47 -18.71
N ASP A 75 3.62 -8.30 -19.94
CA ASP A 75 4.09 -9.39 -20.79
C ASP A 75 5.34 -10.03 -20.17
N THR A 76 5.31 -11.35 -19.94
CA THR A 76 6.44 -12.09 -19.38
C THR A 76 7.54 -12.36 -20.40
N GLY A 77 7.26 -12.20 -21.70
CA GLY A 77 8.14 -12.60 -22.80
C GLY A 77 8.27 -14.12 -22.98
N MET A 78 7.51 -14.92 -22.22
CA MET A 78 7.57 -16.37 -22.19
C MET A 78 6.33 -17.00 -22.81
N SER A 79 6.52 -18.15 -23.47
CA SER A 79 5.46 -19.11 -23.71
C SER A 79 4.93 -19.71 -22.40
N LYS A 80 3.80 -20.42 -22.48
CA LYS A 80 3.21 -21.06 -21.30
C LYS A 80 4.16 -22.11 -20.71
N GLU A 81 4.77 -22.92 -21.58
CA GLU A 81 5.71 -23.96 -21.19
C GLU A 81 6.99 -23.38 -20.54
N GLU A 82 7.52 -22.27 -21.09
CA GLU A 82 8.67 -21.57 -20.50
C GLU A 82 8.33 -20.98 -19.13
N LEU A 83 7.15 -20.38 -18.98
CA LEU A 83 6.72 -19.81 -17.71
C LEU A 83 6.49 -20.89 -16.64
N GLU A 84 5.92 -22.04 -17.00
CA GLU A 84 5.75 -23.17 -16.08
C GLU A 84 7.10 -23.70 -15.59
N LYS A 85 8.08 -23.81 -16.50
CA LYS A 85 9.46 -24.20 -16.12
C LYS A 85 10.10 -23.16 -15.20
N PHE A 86 9.98 -21.88 -15.53
CA PHE A 86 10.51 -20.78 -14.71
C PHE A 86 9.91 -20.78 -13.30
N LYS A 87 8.58 -20.98 -13.18
CA LYS A 87 7.90 -21.11 -11.88
C LYS A 87 8.42 -22.29 -11.07
N ALA A 88 8.65 -23.44 -11.71
CA ALA A 88 9.20 -24.61 -11.03
C ALA A 88 10.64 -24.41 -10.56
N GLU A 89 11.49 -23.71 -11.34
CA GLU A 89 12.85 -23.34 -10.93
C GLU A 89 12.82 -22.39 -9.72
N TYR A 90 11.94 -21.40 -9.75
CA TYR A 90 11.75 -20.45 -8.64
C TYR A 90 11.26 -21.15 -7.37
N ASP A 91 10.19 -21.96 -7.45
CA ASP A 91 9.64 -22.73 -6.32
C ASP A 91 10.69 -23.66 -5.70
N LYS A 92 11.54 -24.29 -6.52
CA LYS A 92 12.62 -25.14 -6.01
C LYS A 92 13.65 -24.35 -5.21
N MET A 93 14.03 -23.15 -5.67
CA MET A 93 14.93 -22.27 -4.93
C MET A 93 14.27 -21.73 -3.66
N ASP A 94 13.00 -21.31 -3.73
CA ASP A 94 12.22 -20.85 -2.58
C ASP A 94 12.16 -21.91 -1.48
N ARG A 95 11.83 -23.15 -1.83
CA ARG A 95 11.80 -24.28 -0.87
C ARG A 95 13.16 -24.62 -0.29
N GLN A 96 14.23 -24.49 -1.08
CA GLN A 96 15.60 -24.71 -0.60
C GLN A 96 16.00 -23.64 0.42
N MET A 97 15.61 -22.39 0.18
CA MET A 97 15.87 -21.28 1.07
C MET A 97 14.99 -21.34 2.31
N PHE A 98 13.69 -21.64 2.19
CA PHE A 98 12.72 -21.54 3.29
C PHE A 98 12.00 -22.87 3.53
N PRO A 99 12.71 -23.91 4.04
CA PRO A 99 12.10 -25.21 4.28
C PRO A 99 10.96 -25.09 5.30
N GLY A 100 9.73 -25.37 4.87
CA GLY A 100 8.53 -25.35 5.73
C GLY A 100 7.78 -24.01 5.82
N THR A 101 8.24 -22.96 5.14
CA THR A 101 7.59 -21.63 5.13
C THR A 101 7.44 -21.05 3.71
N HIS A 102 7.20 -21.93 2.73
CA HIS A 102 6.96 -21.54 1.34
C HIS A 102 5.75 -20.61 1.20
N THR A 103 5.90 -19.55 0.40
CA THR A 103 4.82 -18.62 0.06
C THR A 103 4.91 -18.20 -1.41
N SER A 104 3.77 -18.14 -2.11
CA SER A 104 3.76 -17.57 -3.47
C SER A 104 4.08 -16.07 -3.47
N MET A 105 3.99 -15.41 -2.31
CA MET A 105 4.13 -13.96 -2.19
C MET A 105 5.47 -13.44 -2.72
N LEU A 106 6.56 -14.22 -2.57
CA LEU A 106 7.88 -13.82 -3.07
C LEU A 106 7.91 -13.81 -4.62
N TYR A 107 7.32 -14.82 -5.24
CA TYR A 107 7.16 -14.90 -6.69
C TYR A 107 6.22 -13.81 -7.21
N ASP A 108 5.06 -13.65 -6.56
CA ASP A 108 4.04 -12.68 -6.95
C ASP A 108 4.58 -11.24 -6.85
N SER A 109 5.50 -10.98 -5.91
CA SER A 109 6.21 -9.71 -5.74
C SER A 109 7.49 -9.60 -6.59
N LYS A 110 7.77 -10.60 -7.44
CA LYS A 110 8.94 -10.65 -8.34
C LYS A 110 10.27 -10.45 -7.61
N ILE A 111 10.43 -11.09 -6.45
CA ILE A 111 11.64 -10.96 -5.62
C ILE A 111 12.74 -11.87 -6.14
N ASP A 112 13.95 -11.33 -6.35
CA ASP A 112 15.12 -12.08 -6.79
C ASP A 112 15.77 -12.86 -5.65
N LEU A 113 15.48 -14.15 -5.56
CA LEU A 113 16.05 -15.02 -4.53
C LEU A 113 17.59 -15.14 -4.64
N ASN A 114 18.19 -14.93 -5.82
CA ASN A 114 19.65 -14.94 -5.96
C ASN A 114 20.32 -13.76 -5.25
N LYS A 115 19.55 -12.76 -4.83
CA LYS A 115 20.02 -11.53 -4.18
C LYS A 115 19.76 -11.50 -2.68
N ALA A 116 19.35 -12.62 -2.08
CA ALA A 116 19.05 -12.72 -0.65
C ALA A 116 20.16 -12.17 0.26
N ASP A 117 21.42 -12.49 -0.01
CA ASP A 117 22.56 -11.98 0.77
C ASP A 117 22.79 -10.49 0.58
N GLU A 118 22.51 -9.96 -0.62
CA GLU A 118 22.61 -8.51 -0.90
C GLU A 118 21.50 -7.74 -0.18
N PHE A 119 20.27 -8.27 -0.17
CA PHE A 119 19.16 -7.73 0.61
C PHE A 119 19.46 -7.73 2.12
N LYS A 120 20.02 -8.82 2.63
CA LYS A 120 20.37 -8.93 4.06
C LYS A 120 21.38 -7.87 4.49
N LYS A 121 22.38 -7.56 3.65
CA LYS A 121 23.40 -6.52 3.92
C LYS A 121 22.80 -5.12 4.11
N ILE A 122 21.65 -4.84 3.50
CA ILE A 122 20.96 -3.55 3.62
C ILE A 122 19.76 -3.59 4.58
N GLY A 123 19.63 -4.69 5.34
CA GLY A 123 18.63 -4.84 6.40
C GLY A 123 17.27 -5.37 5.94
N VAL A 124 17.22 -6.06 4.79
CA VAL A 124 16.02 -6.78 4.34
C VAL A 124 16.24 -8.27 4.55
N ASP A 125 15.46 -8.86 5.46
CA ASP A 125 15.56 -10.28 5.78
C ASP A 125 14.42 -11.08 5.13
N LEU A 126 14.72 -11.75 4.02
CA LEU A 126 13.73 -12.56 3.31
C LEU A 126 13.20 -13.74 4.15
N TRP A 127 13.88 -14.14 5.22
CA TRP A 127 13.38 -15.17 6.15
C TRP A 127 12.17 -14.71 6.96
N ARG A 128 11.86 -13.41 6.94
CA ARG A 128 10.67 -12.82 7.55
C ARG A 128 9.50 -12.70 6.56
N SER A 129 9.55 -13.38 5.42
CA SER A 129 8.51 -13.29 4.37
C SER A 129 7.09 -13.63 4.84
N GLY A 130 6.95 -14.52 5.83
CA GLY A 130 5.67 -14.91 6.43
C GLY A 130 5.09 -13.92 7.46
N VAL A 131 5.81 -12.85 7.81
CA VAL A 131 5.35 -11.85 8.78
C VAL A 131 4.24 -10.98 8.16
N PRO A 132 3.16 -10.62 8.88
CA PRO A 132 2.13 -9.71 8.36
C PRO A 132 2.72 -8.37 7.87
N ALA A 133 2.13 -7.76 6.84
CA ALA A 133 2.64 -6.52 6.26
C ALA A 133 2.78 -5.37 7.27
N ALA A 134 1.92 -5.30 8.28
CA ALA A 134 1.95 -4.29 9.33
C ALA A 134 3.18 -4.39 10.28
N ASP A 135 3.79 -5.58 10.33
CA ASP A 135 4.95 -5.92 11.16
C ASP A 135 6.26 -5.98 10.34
N LYS A 136 6.14 -5.79 9.01
CA LYS A 136 7.26 -5.61 8.12
C LYS A 136 7.80 -4.19 8.23
N THR A 137 9.11 -4.06 8.04
CA THR A 137 9.79 -2.78 7.87
C THR A 137 9.47 -2.19 6.50
N TYR A 138 9.62 -0.87 6.32
CA TYR A 138 9.52 -0.24 5.00
C TYR A 138 10.51 -0.83 3.99
N LYS A 139 11.67 -1.31 4.46
CA LYS A 139 12.68 -1.97 3.62
C LYS A 139 12.13 -3.28 3.06
N GLU A 140 11.47 -4.08 3.88
CA GLU A 140 10.77 -5.28 3.43
C GLU A 140 9.58 -4.91 2.51
N ASN A 141 8.74 -3.96 2.90
CA ASN A 141 7.60 -3.52 2.08
C ASN A 141 8.03 -2.92 0.73
N THR A 142 9.26 -2.43 0.59
CA THR A 142 9.83 -2.01 -0.70
C THR A 142 9.85 -3.16 -1.72
N LEU A 143 10.14 -4.38 -1.27
CA LEU A 143 10.15 -5.57 -2.12
C LEU A 143 8.73 -6.00 -2.49
N TYR A 144 7.81 -5.99 -1.53
CA TYR A 144 6.44 -6.49 -1.70
C TYR A 144 5.50 -5.51 -2.41
N SER A 145 5.83 -4.22 -2.42
CA SER A 145 5.01 -3.20 -3.08
C SER A 145 5.11 -3.31 -4.60
N ASP A 146 3.97 -3.20 -5.28
CA ASP A 146 3.89 -3.01 -6.72
C ASP A 146 4.23 -1.56 -7.11
N ILE A 147 3.71 -0.61 -6.34
CA ILE A 147 3.84 0.83 -6.60
C ILE A 147 4.39 1.51 -5.35
N ILE A 148 5.38 2.38 -5.54
CA ILE A 148 5.94 3.21 -4.47
C ILE A 148 5.97 4.66 -4.96
N VAL A 149 5.36 5.56 -4.20
CA VAL A 149 5.28 6.99 -4.55
C VAL A 149 5.66 7.87 -3.37
N ILE A 150 6.32 8.98 -3.67
CA ILE A 150 6.38 10.14 -2.78
C ILE A 150 5.21 11.05 -3.14
N GLY A 151 4.48 11.51 -2.13
CA GLY A 151 3.35 12.40 -2.35
C GLY A 151 2.76 12.97 -1.08
N LYS A 152 1.61 13.64 -1.22
CA LYS A 152 0.85 14.23 -0.10
C LYS A 152 -0.59 13.78 -0.17
N THR A 153 -1.17 13.36 0.96
CA THR A 153 -2.61 13.17 1.03
C THR A 153 -3.27 14.54 1.11
N ILE A 154 -3.99 14.94 0.07
CA ILE A 154 -4.56 16.30 -0.04
C ILE A 154 -6.03 16.36 0.38
N GLY A 155 -6.69 15.21 0.56
CA GLY A 155 -8.07 15.16 1.02
C GLY A 155 -8.76 13.82 0.78
N THR A 156 -10.09 13.87 0.81
CA THR A 156 -10.95 12.72 0.52
C THR A 156 -11.82 13.01 -0.70
N GLU A 157 -12.10 11.97 -1.48
CA GLU A 157 -12.97 12.04 -2.65
C GLU A 157 -13.85 10.79 -2.69
N LYS A 158 -15.10 10.94 -3.13
CA LYS A 158 -16.05 9.82 -3.25
C LYS A 158 -16.01 9.28 -4.68
N ILE A 159 -15.42 8.10 -4.87
CA ILE A 159 -15.28 7.42 -6.17
C ILE A 159 -16.15 6.16 -6.12
N ASP A 160 -17.10 6.03 -7.05
CA ASP A 160 -18.01 4.88 -7.15
C ASP A 160 -18.72 4.53 -5.83
N GLY A 161 -19.11 5.55 -5.06
CA GLY A 161 -19.77 5.37 -3.77
C GLY A 161 -18.81 5.18 -2.58
N VAL A 162 -17.51 4.98 -2.83
CA VAL A 162 -16.49 4.73 -1.82
C VAL A 162 -15.74 6.01 -1.47
N TYR A 163 -15.62 6.33 -0.18
CA TYR A 163 -14.72 7.38 0.28
C TYR A 163 -13.27 6.91 0.14
N THR A 164 -12.50 7.64 -0.66
CA THR A 164 -11.09 7.39 -0.93
C THR A 164 -10.25 8.56 -0.44
N TYR A 165 -9.01 8.28 -0.06
CA TYR A 165 -8.00 9.31 0.16
C TYR A 165 -7.28 9.60 -1.14
N LYS A 166 -7.10 10.89 -1.42
CA LYS A 166 -6.46 11.39 -2.64
C LYS A 166 -5.03 11.78 -2.33
N ILE A 167 -4.08 11.11 -2.97
CA ILE A 167 -2.66 11.42 -2.88
C ILE A 167 -2.25 12.17 -4.15
N GLU A 168 -1.70 13.36 -3.99
CA GLU A 168 -0.95 14.04 -5.05
C GLU A 168 0.44 13.44 -5.17
N ILE A 169 0.79 12.95 -6.36
CA ILE A 169 2.07 12.28 -6.63
C ILE A 169 3.13 13.34 -6.94
N GLU A 170 4.21 13.35 -6.16
CA GLU A 170 5.41 14.17 -6.39
C GLU A 170 6.47 13.38 -7.17
N GLU A 171 6.70 12.11 -6.80
CA GLU A 171 7.66 11.23 -7.47
C GLU A 171 7.12 9.78 -7.46
N ILE A 172 7.31 9.06 -8.57
CA ILE A 172 7.09 7.61 -8.63
C ILE A 172 8.45 6.93 -8.54
N ILE A 173 8.67 6.21 -7.45
CA ILE A 173 9.92 5.47 -7.22
C ILE A 173 9.85 4.07 -7.83
N LYS A 174 8.67 3.44 -7.81
CA LYS A 174 8.42 2.08 -8.35
C LYS A 174 7.03 2.00 -8.98
N GLY A 175 6.88 1.20 -10.04
CA GLY A 175 5.59 0.88 -10.65
C GLY A 175 5.08 1.89 -11.68
N LYS A 176 5.98 2.67 -12.29
CA LYS A 176 5.63 3.66 -13.32
C LYS A 176 5.01 2.99 -14.55
N GLU A 177 5.58 1.88 -14.96
CA GLU A 177 5.13 1.00 -16.02
C GLU A 177 3.79 0.33 -15.70
N ILE A 178 3.56 -0.07 -14.43
CA ILE A 178 2.28 -0.60 -13.97
C ILE A 178 1.19 0.46 -14.10
N LEU A 179 1.44 1.67 -13.58
CA LEU A 179 0.51 2.80 -13.67
C LEU A 179 0.18 3.12 -15.13
N ASN A 180 1.20 3.27 -15.98
CA ASN A 180 1.01 3.56 -17.40
C ASN A 180 0.26 2.44 -18.14
N HIS A 181 0.55 1.18 -17.82
CA HIS A 181 -0.14 0.03 -18.42
C HIS A 181 -1.61 -0.05 -18.00
N LYS A 182 -1.89 0.05 -16.69
CA LYS A 182 -3.23 -0.12 -16.12
C LYS A 182 -4.14 1.08 -16.38
N LEU A 183 -3.59 2.30 -16.37
CA LEU A 183 -4.35 3.54 -16.50
C LEU A 183 -4.22 4.18 -17.89
N GLY A 184 -3.25 3.76 -18.70
CA GLY A 184 -2.96 4.33 -20.03
C GLY A 184 -2.15 5.64 -19.99
N GLU A 185 -1.94 6.20 -18.80
CA GLU A 185 -1.15 7.39 -18.54
C GLU A 185 -0.60 7.33 -17.11
N ILE A 186 0.38 8.17 -16.81
CA ILE A 186 0.84 8.36 -15.44
C ILE A 186 -0.09 9.38 -14.77
N PRO A 187 -0.84 9.00 -13.74
CA PRO A 187 -1.79 9.92 -13.13
C PRO A 187 -1.06 10.94 -12.26
N GLN A 188 -1.64 12.14 -12.12
CA GLN A 188 -1.21 13.12 -11.11
C GLN A 188 -1.62 12.71 -9.69
N TYR A 189 -2.69 11.92 -9.58
CA TYR A 189 -3.26 11.50 -8.30
C TYR A 189 -3.43 9.99 -8.24
N ILE A 190 -3.16 9.42 -7.08
CA ILE A 190 -3.54 8.04 -6.76
C ILE A 190 -4.50 8.03 -5.58
N TYR A 191 -5.41 7.07 -5.60
CA TYR A 191 -6.48 6.97 -4.62
C TYR A 191 -6.39 5.62 -3.93
N TYR A 192 -6.74 5.56 -2.65
CA TYR A 192 -6.86 4.32 -1.89
C TYR A 192 -8.07 4.43 -0.94
N PRO A 193 -8.69 3.32 -0.51
CA PRO A 193 -9.90 3.41 0.26
C PRO A 193 -9.62 4.04 1.63
N GLY A 194 -10.49 4.98 1.99
CA GLY A 194 -10.75 5.24 3.39
C GLY A 194 -11.38 4.00 4.01
N SER A 195 -11.17 3.80 5.31
CA SER A 195 -11.73 2.64 6.01
C SER A 195 -13.24 2.65 6.08
N ASN A 196 -13.85 3.81 5.88
CA ASN A 196 -15.30 3.98 5.82
C ASN A 196 -15.90 3.67 4.43
N ALA A 197 -15.19 2.90 3.59
CA ALA A 197 -15.68 2.45 2.29
C ALA A 197 -16.99 1.61 2.37
N GLY A 198 -17.39 1.16 3.57
CA GLY A 198 -18.56 0.31 3.81
C GLY A 198 -19.72 0.93 4.60
N GLY A 199 -19.69 2.23 4.92
CA GLY A 199 -20.90 2.96 5.31
C GLY A 199 -21.44 2.81 6.75
N ASN A 200 -20.78 2.16 7.70
CA ASN A 200 -21.20 2.19 9.11
C ASN A 200 -20.00 2.39 10.07
N GLU A 201 -20.17 3.36 10.96
CA GLU A 201 -19.50 3.67 12.24
C GLU A 201 -17.96 3.55 12.35
N GLU A 202 -17.35 4.57 12.97
CA GLU A 202 -15.95 4.62 13.38
C GLU A 202 -15.46 3.27 13.92
N ILE A 203 -14.59 2.60 13.16
CA ILE A 203 -13.71 1.59 13.76
C ILE A 203 -12.75 2.38 14.67
N VAL A 204 -13.08 2.39 15.95
CA VAL A 204 -12.24 2.92 17.03
C VAL A 204 -10.87 2.26 16.92
N GLY A 205 -9.85 3.06 16.58
CA GLY A 205 -8.44 2.62 16.55
C GLY A 205 -7.71 2.77 15.22
N GLU A 206 -8.39 3.21 14.15
CA GLU A 206 -7.69 3.42 12.88
C GLU A 206 -7.14 4.83 12.69
N THR A 207 -5.88 4.90 12.24
CA THR A 207 -5.18 6.14 11.98
C THR A 207 -5.76 6.84 10.75
N LYS A 208 -6.34 8.02 10.93
CA LYS A 208 -6.66 8.94 9.82
C LYS A 208 -5.34 9.34 9.15
N PRO A 209 -5.28 9.41 7.80
CA PRO A 209 -4.06 9.80 7.14
C PRO A 209 -3.72 11.25 7.45
N ILE A 210 -2.42 11.55 7.38
CA ILE A 210 -1.93 12.88 7.68
C ILE A 210 -2.01 13.74 6.42
N LEU A 211 -2.85 14.78 6.48
CA LEU A 211 -3.08 15.66 5.35
C LEU A 211 -1.91 16.61 5.11
N ASN A 212 -1.61 16.87 3.83
CA ASN A 212 -0.63 17.85 3.36
C ASN A 212 0.79 17.68 3.88
N VAL A 213 1.15 16.49 4.34
CA VAL A 213 2.52 16.14 4.73
C VAL A 213 3.13 15.20 3.69
N THR A 214 4.37 15.48 3.29
CA THR A 214 5.11 14.63 2.36
C THR A 214 5.32 13.26 2.99
N ALA A 215 4.98 12.22 2.25
CA ALA A 215 5.07 10.86 2.70
C ALA A 215 5.48 9.90 1.58
N LEU A 216 6.02 8.77 1.98
CA LEU A 216 6.40 7.66 1.12
C LEU A 216 5.38 6.53 1.30
N TYR A 217 4.63 6.23 0.25
CA TYR A 217 3.54 5.26 0.26
C TYR A 217 3.95 3.97 -0.44
N PHE A 218 3.68 2.84 0.20
CA PHE A 218 4.05 1.49 -0.24
C PHE A 218 2.79 0.69 -0.59
N PHE A 219 2.47 0.56 -1.87
CA PHE A 219 1.25 -0.10 -2.31
C PHE A 219 1.52 -1.48 -2.90
N GLY A 220 0.99 -2.52 -2.26
CA GLY A 220 0.85 -3.85 -2.87
C GLY A 220 -0.46 -4.00 -3.65
N PHE A 221 -0.61 -5.14 -4.33
CA PHE A 221 -1.86 -5.58 -4.99
C PHE A 221 -2.42 -4.59 -6.02
N ALA A 222 -1.59 -4.11 -6.94
CA ALA A 222 -2.02 -3.20 -8.02
C ALA A 222 -2.74 -3.91 -9.20
N GLU A 223 -3.05 -5.19 -9.07
CA GLU A 223 -3.71 -6.01 -10.11
C GLU A 223 -5.08 -5.47 -10.53
N ASP A 224 -5.82 -4.92 -9.57
CA ASP A 224 -7.18 -4.41 -9.75
C ASP A 224 -7.26 -2.95 -10.22
N LEU A 225 -6.11 -2.29 -10.39
CA LEU A 225 -6.07 -0.94 -10.92
C LEU A 225 -6.57 -0.96 -12.38
N GLN A 226 -7.55 -0.12 -12.71
CA GLN A 226 -8.15 -0.07 -14.05
C GLN A 226 -8.47 1.37 -14.43
N LYS A 227 -8.56 1.67 -15.73
CA LYS A 227 -8.84 3.03 -16.26
C LYS A 227 -10.08 3.69 -15.64
N ASN A 228 -11.14 2.91 -15.47
CA ASN A 228 -12.41 3.32 -14.88
C ASN A 228 -12.41 3.28 -13.34
N ARG A 229 -11.47 2.56 -12.72
CA ARG A 229 -11.33 2.43 -11.27
C ARG A 229 -9.92 2.85 -10.86
N ARG A 230 -9.73 4.16 -10.73
CA ARG A 230 -8.42 4.80 -10.50
C ARG A 230 -7.91 4.71 -9.06
N TRP A 231 -8.41 3.76 -8.26
CA TRP A 231 -8.03 3.60 -6.87
C TRP A 231 -7.50 2.19 -6.60
N ILE A 232 -6.44 2.12 -5.80
CA ILE A 232 -5.83 0.86 -5.34
C ILE A 232 -6.75 0.27 -4.26
N GLN A 233 -7.14 -0.99 -4.39
CA GLN A 233 -8.15 -1.60 -3.51
C GLN A 233 -7.75 -1.69 -2.04
N LYS A 234 -6.45 -1.58 -1.73
CA LYS A 234 -5.92 -1.68 -0.38
C LYS A 234 -5.24 -0.38 0.02
N ARG A 235 -5.22 -0.16 1.34
CA ARG A 235 -4.35 0.85 1.95
C ARG A 235 -2.89 0.52 1.66
N PRO A 236 -2.01 1.53 1.68
CA PRO A 236 -0.57 1.28 1.71
C PRO A 236 -0.22 0.26 2.80
N GLU A 237 0.66 -0.68 2.49
CA GLU A 237 1.20 -1.64 3.46
C GLU A 237 2.01 -0.93 4.55
N SER A 238 2.62 0.19 4.19
CA SER A 238 3.19 1.16 5.10
C SER A 238 3.16 2.57 4.49
N THR A 239 3.20 3.57 5.37
CA THR A 239 3.38 4.98 5.00
C THR A 239 4.46 5.56 5.91
N LEU A 240 5.51 6.16 5.34
CA LEU A 240 6.51 6.93 6.10
C LEU A 240 6.23 8.41 5.93
N ILE A 241 6.08 9.13 7.03
CA ILE A 241 5.88 10.57 7.05
C ILE A 241 7.24 11.27 7.17
N CYS A 242 7.46 12.30 6.36
CA CYS A 242 8.60 13.20 6.47
C CYS A 242 8.24 14.42 7.33
N ASN A 243 8.94 14.60 8.45
CA ASN A 243 8.79 15.79 9.29
C ASN A 243 9.62 16.97 8.76
N GLU A 244 9.36 18.17 9.29
CA GLU A 244 10.08 19.40 8.90
C GLU A 244 11.61 19.30 9.08
N ASP A 245 12.07 18.55 10.09
CA ASP A 245 13.49 18.31 10.38
C ASP A 245 14.09 17.12 9.59
N SER A 246 13.36 16.65 8.57
CA SER A 246 13.67 15.45 7.77
C SER A 246 13.75 14.14 8.56
N SER A 247 13.33 14.11 9.84
CA SER A 247 13.09 12.85 10.53
C SER A 247 11.90 12.13 9.91
N ILE A 248 11.90 10.81 10.05
CA ILE A 248 10.85 9.97 9.49
C ILE A 248 10.19 9.13 10.58
N VAL A 249 8.90 8.88 10.40
CA VAL A 249 8.08 8.11 11.32
C VAL A 249 7.03 7.34 10.52
N TYR A 250 6.66 6.15 10.97
CA TYR A 250 5.50 5.47 10.38
C TYR A 250 4.22 6.24 10.71
N GLU A 251 3.33 6.40 9.73
CA GLU A 251 2.05 7.10 9.89
C GLU A 251 1.24 6.60 11.10
N LYS A 252 1.24 5.27 11.35
CA LYS A 252 0.56 4.65 12.50
C LYS A 252 0.98 5.20 13.88
N TYR A 253 2.16 5.82 13.97
CA TYR A 253 2.70 6.40 15.21
C TYR A 253 2.65 7.93 15.24
N TYR A 254 2.13 8.59 14.19
CA TYR A 254 2.19 10.04 14.07
C TYR A 254 1.39 10.78 15.15
N GLU A 255 0.25 10.25 15.57
CA GLU A 255 -0.57 10.86 16.64
C GLU A 255 0.09 10.77 18.03
N GLN A 256 0.92 9.74 18.26
CA GLN A 256 1.73 9.63 19.49
C GLN A 256 2.80 10.73 19.51
N LEU A 257 3.44 10.99 18.36
CA LEU A 257 4.42 12.07 18.21
C LEU A 257 3.79 13.45 18.46
N LYS A 258 2.59 13.73 17.93
CA LYS A 258 1.84 14.96 18.22
C LYS A 258 1.51 15.11 19.70
N SER A 259 1.07 14.02 20.33
CA SER A 259 0.73 14.00 21.76
C SER A 259 1.95 14.37 22.62
N LEU A 260 3.13 13.86 22.27
CA LEU A 260 4.37 14.22 22.94
C LEU A 260 4.71 15.71 22.79
N ALA A 261 4.63 16.24 21.57
CA ALA A 261 4.90 17.66 21.32
C ALA A 261 3.95 18.58 22.11
N TRP A 262 2.68 18.20 22.22
CA TRP A 262 1.70 18.91 23.03
C TRP A 262 2.03 18.89 24.54
N LEU A 263 2.43 17.74 25.08
CA LEU A 263 2.84 17.62 26.48
C LEU A 263 4.13 18.41 26.77
N GLN A 264 5.10 18.40 25.84
CA GLN A 264 6.32 19.23 25.91
C GLN A 264 5.98 20.71 26.01
N ASN A 265 5.08 21.20 25.17
CA ASN A 265 4.62 22.59 25.19
C ASN A 265 3.92 22.97 26.50
N LYS A 266 3.23 22.01 27.13
CA LYS A 266 2.63 22.18 28.47
C LYS A 266 3.63 22.10 29.62
N LYS A 267 4.92 21.86 29.33
CA LYS A 267 5.98 21.63 30.33
C LYS A 267 5.60 20.51 31.32
N ASP A 268 4.85 19.51 30.85
CA ASP A 268 4.56 18.34 31.66
C ASP A 268 5.89 17.62 31.97
N LYS A 269 6.05 17.21 33.23
CA LYS A 269 7.22 16.45 33.72
C LYS A 269 6.80 15.13 34.36
N SER A 270 5.56 14.71 34.14
CA SER A 270 5.01 13.46 34.65
C SER A 270 5.85 12.25 34.22
N GLU A 271 5.80 11.19 35.00
CA GLU A 271 6.50 9.94 34.65
C GLU A 271 5.93 9.33 33.36
N ASN A 272 4.62 9.51 33.13
CA ASN A 272 3.97 9.13 31.89
C ASN A 272 4.56 9.87 30.68
N PHE A 273 4.80 11.18 30.82
CA PHE A 273 5.44 11.98 29.79
C PHE A 273 6.86 11.47 29.47
N LYS A 274 7.68 11.20 30.50
CA LYS A 274 9.04 10.67 30.29
C LYS A 274 9.04 9.29 29.63
N ASN A 275 8.12 8.42 30.01
CA ASN A 275 7.98 7.10 29.42
C ASN A 275 7.54 7.18 27.95
N LEU A 276 6.57 8.03 27.63
CA LEU A 276 6.14 8.27 26.25
C LEU A 276 7.27 8.88 25.40
N GLN A 277 8.00 9.84 25.96
CA GLN A 277 9.15 10.45 25.30
C GLN A 277 10.21 9.41 24.95
N LYS A 278 10.58 8.58 25.92
CA LYS A 278 11.56 7.51 25.72
C LYS A 278 11.10 6.50 24.68
N ASP A 279 9.85 6.07 24.74
CA ASP A 279 9.27 5.13 23.77
C ASP A 279 9.29 5.71 22.34
N ILE A 280 8.99 7.01 22.21
CA ILE A 280 9.04 7.68 20.91
C ILE A 280 10.46 7.76 20.36
N GLU A 281 11.41 8.17 21.20
CA GLU A 281 12.83 8.32 20.84
C GLU A 281 13.48 6.96 20.51
N GLU A 282 13.11 5.89 21.21
CA GLU A 282 13.73 4.57 21.03
C GLU A 282 13.05 3.73 19.93
N ASN A 283 11.73 3.85 19.76
CA ASN A 283 10.95 2.88 18.97
C ASN A 283 10.12 3.49 17.83
N ILE A 284 9.86 4.79 17.82
CA ILE A 284 8.93 5.42 16.86
C ILE A 284 9.67 6.27 15.83
N VAL A 285 10.55 7.16 16.27
CA VAL A 285 11.38 7.95 15.35
C VAL A 285 12.45 7.04 14.77
N MET A 286 12.47 6.94 13.45
CA MET A 286 13.46 6.09 12.80
C MET A 286 14.83 6.75 12.86
N LYS A 287 15.88 5.91 12.90
CA LYS A 287 17.26 6.40 12.94
C LYS A 287 17.66 7.06 11.61
N GLU A 288 17.16 6.52 10.50
CA GLU A 288 17.41 7.06 9.17
C GLU A 288 16.69 8.39 8.96
N LYS A 289 17.33 9.30 8.21
CA LYS A 289 16.69 10.54 7.72
C LYS A 289 16.00 10.30 6.36
N TRP A 290 15.11 11.20 5.98
CA TRP A 290 14.30 11.09 4.76
C TRP A 290 15.09 10.72 3.49
N ASN A 291 16.16 11.45 3.19
CA ASN A 291 16.98 11.19 2.01
C ASN A 291 17.71 9.84 2.07
N GLU A 292 18.09 9.40 3.27
CA GLU A 292 18.70 8.08 3.48
C GLU A 292 17.69 6.97 3.24
N ALA A 293 16.46 7.11 3.77
CA ALA A 293 15.38 6.15 3.52
C ALA A 293 15.03 6.03 2.02
N ILE A 294 14.93 7.16 1.30
CA ILE A 294 14.73 7.15 -0.16
C ILE A 294 15.89 6.43 -0.87
N SER A 295 17.13 6.72 -0.47
CA SER A 295 18.32 6.07 -1.04
C SER A 295 18.28 4.55 -0.84
N ILE A 296 17.93 4.09 0.37
CA ILE A 296 17.77 2.67 0.68
C ILE A 296 16.68 2.04 -0.19
N VAL A 297 15.51 2.69 -0.33
CA VAL A 297 14.40 2.18 -1.17
C VAL A 297 14.86 2.03 -2.62
N LYS A 298 15.52 3.05 -3.18
CA LYS A 298 16.07 3.00 -4.55
C LYS A 298 17.14 1.92 -4.70
N GLN A 299 17.98 1.71 -3.68
CA GLN A 299 18.98 0.64 -3.66
C GLN A 299 18.32 -0.75 -3.67
N ILE A 300 17.28 -0.97 -2.86
CA ILE A 300 16.54 -2.24 -2.83
C ILE A 300 15.95 -2.54 -4.22
N ILE A 301 15.33 -1.56 -4.86
CA ILE A 301 14.78 -1.70 -6.22
C ILE A 301 15.88 -2.03 -7.22
N THR A 302 17.02 -1.35 -7.13
CA THR A 302 18.18 -1.56 -8.02
C THR A 302 18.79 -2.96 -7.87
N ILE A 303 18.81 -3.51 -6.65
CA ILE A 303 19.25 -4.89 -6.40
C ILE A 303 18.21 -5.86 -6.95
N ASN A 304 16.92 -5.61 -6.69
CA ASN A 304 15.86 -6.53 -7.08
C ASN A 304 15.63 -6.61 -8.58
N LYS A 305 15.68 -5.49 -9.33
CA LYS A 305 15.45 -5.45 -10.80
C LYS A 305 14.25 -6.28 -11.23
N ASP A 306 13.08 -6.00 -10.67
CA ASP A 306 11.82 -6.69 -10.94
C ASP A 306 11.34 -6.54 -12.39
N GLU A 307 11.66 -5.43 -13.06
CA GLU A 307 11.44 -5.24 -14.50
C GLU A 307 12.10 -6.34 -15.35
N ASN A 308 13.18 -6.95 -14.86
CA ASN A 308 13.92 -8.01 -15.54
C ASN A 308 13.67 -9.39 -14.92
N PHE A 309 12.65 -9.54 -14.07
CA PHE A 309 12.40 -10.76 -13.29
C PHE A 309 12.33 -12.02 -14.15
N TYR A 310 11.60 -11.98 -15.27
CA TYR A 310 11.44 -13.12 -16.17
C TYR A 310 12.69 -13.42 -17.01
N ASN A 311 13.68 -12.53 -17.06
CA ASN A 311 14.95 -12.78 -17.76
C ASN A 311 15.99 -13.52 -16.89
N LYS A 312 15.61 -13.90 -15.66
CA LYS A 312 16.51 -14.48 -14.67
C LYS A 312 16.52 -16.00 -14.73
N SER A 313 17.63 -16.58 -14.31
CA SER A 313 17.76 -18.01 -14.03
C SER A 313 17.90 -18.23 -12.53
N PHE A 314 17.17 -19.19 -11.98
CA PHE A 314 17.28 -19.55 -10.57
C PHE A 314 18.05 -20.87 -10.46
N LYS A 315 19.31 -20.77 -10.03
CA LYS A 315 20.19 -21.93 -9.91
C LYS A 315 20.01 -22.54 -8.53
N VAL A 316 19.39 -23.71 -8.49
CA VAL A 316 19.33 -24.51 -7.28
C VAL A 316 20.69 -25.12 -7.03
N GLU A 317 21.30 -24.79 -5.90
CA GLU A 317 22.52 -25.49 -5.48
C GLU A 317 22.16 -26.94 -5.14
N ASN A 318 22.70 -27.88 -5.91
CA ASN A 318 22.68 -29.29 -5.51
C ASN A 318 23.61 -29.42 -4.30
N LYS A 319 23.09 -29.20 -3.10
CA LYS A 319 23.78 -29.56 -1.86
C LYS A 319 24.00 -31.07 -1.89
N LYS A 320 25.27 -31.48 -2.02
CA LYS A 320 25.73 -32.86 -1.83
C LYS A 320 25.57 -33.27 -0.37
#